data_AF-A0A957M9N5-F1
#
_entry.id   AF-A0A957M9N5-F1
#
_cell.length_a   1.000
_cell.length_b   1.000
_cell.length_c   1.000
_cell.angle_alpha   90.00
_cell.angle_beta   90.00
_cell.angle_gamma   90.00
#
_symmetry.space_group_name_H-M   'P 1'
#
loop_
_entity.id
_entity.type
_entity.pdbx_description
1 polymer ?
#
loop_
_entity_poly.entity_id
_entity_poly.type
_entity_poly.pdbx_seq_one_letter_code
_entity_poly.pdbx_strand_id
1 'polypeptide(L)'
;MRFFGGLGLAGLIVSGVIFAYLILLYLVAQTQQRPIFIAAGILAVISVLLILVGFLAELIVTQGQRIVEVERRLDERDREPL
;
A
#
# COMPACT_ATOMS: atom_id res chain seq x y z
N MET A 1 6.26 7.37 0.00
CA MET A 1 5.36 6.35 0.57
C MET A 1 4.02 6.89 1.03
N ARG A 2 3.99 8.08 1.67
CA ARG A 2 2.87 8.48 2.54
C ARG A 2 1.51 8.55 1.84
N PHE A 3 1.47 8.94 0.57
CA PHE A 3 0.21 9.09 -0.14
C PHE A 3 -0.49 7.75 -0.40
N PHE A 4 0.13 6.85 -1.19
CA PHE A 4 -0.47 5.54 -1.52
C PHE A 4 -0.58 4.61 -0.31
N GLY A 5 0.46 4.58 0.55
CA GLY A 5 0.41 3.79 1.79
C GLY A 5 -0.64 4.30 2.78
N GLY A 6 -0.78 5.63 2.91
CA GLY A 6 -1.78 6.24 3.78
C GLY A 6 -3.21 6.05 3.27
N LEU A 7 -3.43 6.18 1.96
CA LEU A 7 -4.74 5.96 1.35
C LEU A 7 -5.17 4.48 1.43
N GLY A 8 -4.23 3.56 1.20
CA GLY A 8 -4.48 2.14 1.42
C GLY A 8 -4.76 1.81 2.89
N LEU A 9 -4.04 2.41 3.84
CA LEU A 9 -4.34 2.21 5.26
C LEU A 9 -5.72 2.74 5.65
N ALA A 10 -6.09 3.94 5.17
CA ALA A 10 -7.40 4.52 5.41
C ALA A 10 -8.52 3.62 4.84
N GLY A 11 -8.33 3.11 3.61
CA GLY A 11 -9.27 2.17 2.99
C GLY A 11 -9.40 0.85 3.75
N LEU A 12 -8.30 0.32 4.30
CA LEU A 12 -8.32 -0.87 5.16
C LEU A 12 -9.08 -0.62 6.46
N ILE A 13 -8.88 0.53 7.11
CA ILE A 13 -9.61 0.90 8.33
C ILE A 13 -11.10 0.98 8.04
N VAL A 14 -11.50 1.68 6.97
CA VAL A 14 -12.90 1.81 6.57
C VAL A 14 -13.51 0.43 6.28
N SER A 15 -12.82 -0.42 5.52
CA SER A 15 -13.29 -1.78 5.24
C SER A 15 -13.43 -2.61 6.52
N GLY A 16 -12.46 -2.53 7.45
CA GLY A 16 -12.51 -3.21 8.73
C GLY A 16 -13.69 -2.78 9.60
N VAL A 17 -14.00 -1.47 9.64
CA VAL A 17 -15.18 -0.94 10.33
C VAL A 17 -16.47 -1.48 9.70
N ILE A 18 -16.56 -1.56 8.37
CA ILE A 18 -17.73 -2.12 7.68
C ILE A 18 -17.87 -3.61 8.00
N PHE A 19 -16.79 -4.39 8.02
CA PHE A 19 -16.85 -5.79 8.42
C PHE A 19 -17.29 -5.97 9.87
N ALA A 20 -16.79 -5.15 10.80
CA ALA A 20 -17.23 -5.16 12.20
C ALA A 20 -18.74 -4.87 12.31
N TYR A 21 -19.23 -3.88 11.56
CA TYR A 21 -20.66 -3.58 11.47
C TYR A 21 -21.47 -4.77 10.90
N LEU A 22 -21.00 -5.39 9.81
CA LEU A 22 -21.70 -6.54 9.21
C LEU A 22 -21.71 -7.77 10.13
N ILE A 23 -20.64 -8.00 10.88
CA ILE A 23 -20.58 -9.05 11.92
C ILE A 23 -21.63 -8.77 13.00
N LEU A 24 -21.70 -7.53 13.50
CA LEU A 24 -22.69 -7.14 14.50
C LEU A 24 -24.12 -7.32 13.97
N LEU A 25 -24.37 -6.91 12.72
CA LEU A 25 -25.66 -7.07 12.05
C LEU A 25 -26.04 -8.55 11.92
N TYR A 26 -25.09 -9.39 11.53
CA TYR A 26 -25.31 -10.83 11.42
C TYR A 26 -25.68 -11.45 12.76
N LEU A 27 -25.00 -11.07 13.84
CA LEU A 27 -25.28 -11.57 15.19
C LEU A 27 -26.67 -11.14 15.71
N VAL A 28 -27.04 -9.87 15.53
CA VAL A 28 -28.27 -9.29 16.10
C VAL A 28 -29.50 -9.61 15.26
N ALA A 29 -29.40 -9.50 13.94
CA ALA A 29 -30.55 -9.57 13.03
C ALA A 29 -30.55 -10.81 12.12
N GLN A 30 -29.56 -11.70 12.25
CA GLN A 30 -29.42 -12.92 11.43
C GLN A 30 -29.50 -12.65 9.92
N THR A 31 -29.10 -11.45 9.51
CA THR A 31 -29.15 -10.98 8.13
C THR A 31 -27.75 -10.58 7.66
N GLN A 32 -27.47 -10.88 6.39
CA GLN A 32 -26.21 -10.54 5.75
C GLN A 32 -26.48 -9.63 4.56
N GLN A 33 -25.96 -8.40 4.62
CA GLN A 33 -26.01 -7.46 3.51
C GLN A 33 -24.93 -7.80 2.47
N ARG A 34 -25.18 -8.85 1.68
CA ARG A 34 -24.21 -9.41 0.72
C ARG A 34 -23.57 -8.38 -0.23
N PRO A 35 -24.30 -7.41 -0.83
CA PRO A 35 -23.68 -6.41 -1.69
C PRO A 35 -22.65 -5.54 -0.96
N ILE A 36 -22.95 -5.16 0.29
CA ILE A 36 -22.05 -4.34 1.11
C ILE A 36 -20.83 -5.15 1.55
N PHE A 37 -21.02 -6.44 1.88
CA PHE A 37 -19.92 -7.35 2.19
C PHE A 37 -18.94 -7.46 1.03
N ILE A 38 -19.44 -7.65 -0.20
CA ILE A 38 -18.61 -7.74 -1.41
C ILE A 38 -17.89 -6.42 -1.65
N ALA A 39 -18.59 -5.29 -1.56
CA ALA A 39 -17.99 -3.97 -1.73
C ALA A 39 -16.86 -3.70 -0.71
N ALA A 40 -17.07 -4.04 0.56
CA ALA A 40 -16.06 -3.91 1.60
C ALA A 40 -14.85 -4.83 1.33
N GLY A 41 -15.08 -6.05 0.83
CA GLY A 41 -14.04 -6.98 0.43
C GLY A 41 -13.20 -6.45 -0.75
N ILE A 42 -13.86 -5.93 -1.79
CA ILE A 42 -13.16 -5.29 -2.93
C ILE A 42 -12.36 -4.08 -2.44
N LEU A 43 -12.93 -3.25 -1.56
CA LEU A 43 -12.22 -2.11 -0.98
C LEU A 43 -10.97 -2.55 -0.20
N ALA A 44 -11.05 -3.63 0.59
CA ALA A 44 -9.89 -4.19 1.29
C ALA A 44 -8.79 -4.62 0.31
N VAL A 45 -9.16 -5.35 -0.76
CA VAL A 45 -8.20 -5.80 -1.78
C VAL A 45 -7.51 -4.62 -2.46
N ILE A 46 -8.28 -3.62 -2.91
CA ILE A 46 -7.72 -2.40 -3.52
C ILE A 46 -6.78 -1.70 -2.54
N SER A 47 -7.17 -1.60 -1.27
CA SER A 47 -6.37 -0.96 -0.22
C SER A 47 -5.03 -1.66 -0.01
N VAL A 48 -5.01 -2.99 0.01
CA VAL A 48 -3.76 -3.78 0.08
C VAL A 48 -2.91 -3.56 -1.17
N LEU A 49 -3.51 -3.57 -2.37
CA LEU A 49 -2.78 -3.29 -3.61
C LEU A 49 -2.16 -1.90 -3.62
N LEU A 50 -2.85 -0.89 -3.10
CA LEU A 50 -2.31 0.47 -2.98
C LEU A 50 -1.12 0.56 -2.03
N ILE A 51 -1.16 -0.18 -0.92
CA ILE A 51 -0.01 -0.28 -0.01
C ILE A 51 1.17 -0.91 -0.74
N LEU A 52 0.95 -2.04 -1.43
CA LEU A 52 2.01 -2.75 -2.16
C LEU A 52 2.63 -1.90 -3.27
N VAL A 53 1.80 -1.26 -4.09
CA VAL A 53 2.27 -0.38 -5.18
C VAL A 53 2.97 0.84 -4.60
N GLY A 54 2.43 1.45 -3.53
CA GLY A 54 3.05 2.59 -2.86
C GLY A 54 4.42 2.25 -2.26
N PHE A 55 4.57 1.03 -1.74
CA PHE A 55 5.84 0.51 -1.24
C PHE A 55 6.81 0.22 -2.38
N LEU A 56 6.36 -0.48 -3.43
CA LEU A 56 7.19 -0.80 -4.59
C LEU A 56 7.72 0.46 -5.27
N ALA A 57 6.86 1.48 -5.45
CA ALA A 57 7.26 2.75 -6.04
C ALA A 57 8.37 3.43 -5.24
N GLU A 58 8.31 3.38 -3.92
CA GLU A 58 9.40 3.92 -3.11
C GLU A 58 10.68 3.10 -3.22
N LEU A 59 10.59 1.77 -3.17
CA LEU A 59 11.77 0.93 -3.36
C LEU A 59 12.45 1.24 -4.69
N ILE A 60 11.69 1.38 -5.77
CA ILE A 60 12.23 1.73 -7.09
C ILE A 60 12.98 3.07 -7.02
N VAL A 61 12.38 4.10 -6.41
CA VAL A 61 13.01 5.43 -6.30
C VAL A 61 14.27 5.37 -5.44
N THR A 62 14.21 4.74 -4.26
CA THR A 62 15.34 4.65 -3.33
C THR A 62 16.49 3.83 -3.92
N GLN A 63 16.19 2.71 -4.57
CA GLN A 63 17.24 1.93 -5.24
C GLN A 63 17.81 2.67 -6.45
N GLY A 64 16.99 3.38 -7.23
CA GLY A 64 17.46 4.22 -8.34
C GLY A 64 18.44 5.30 -7.87
N GLN A 65 18.12 6.01 -6.78
CA GLN A 65 19.03 7.00 -6.20
C GLN A 65 20.35 6.37 -5.72
N ARG A 66 20.28 5.19 -5.10
CA ARG A 66 21.47 4.48 -4.63
C ARG A 66 22.38 4.02 -5.76
N ILE A 67 21.80 3.56 -6.87
CA ILE A 67 22.56 3.15 -8.06
C ILE A 67 23.30 4.36 -8.64
N VAL A 68 22.60 5.48 -8.84
CA VAL A 68 23.20 6.72 -9.38
C VAL A 68 24.36 7.23 -8.51
N GLU A 69 24.20 7.17 -7.19
CA GLU A 69 25.27 7.56 -6.25
C GLU A 69 26.48 6.62 -6.32
N VAL A 70 26.26 5.31 -6.51
CA VAL A 70 27.35 4.34 -6.68
C VAL A 70 28.07 4.53 -8.01
N GLU A 71 27.33 4.73 -9.11
CA GLU A 71 27.89 5.03 -10.42
C GLU A 71 28.74 6.29 -10.40
N ARG A 72 28.25 7.36 -9.76
CA ARG A 72 28.98 8.62 -9.60
C ARG A 72 30.32 8.43 -8.87
N ARG A 73 30.34 7.64 -7.79
CA ARG A 73 31.57 7.36 -7.03
C ARG A 73 32.58 6.50 -7.82
N LEU A 74 32.09 5.60 -8.67
CA LEU A 74 32.96 4.85 -9.58
C LEU A 74 33.60 5.78 -10.61
N ASP A 75 32.79 6.64 -11.24
CA ASP A 75 33.27 7.61 -12.24
C ASP A 75 34.29 8.61 -11.67
N GLU A 76 34.07 9.09 -10.43
CA GLU A 76 35.01 9.99 -9.74
C GLU A 76 36.34 9.29 -9.45
N ARG A 77 36.31 7.99 -9.12
CA ARG A 77 37.51 7.18 -8.84
C ARG A 77 38.30 6.83 -10.10
N ASP A 78 37.62 6.61 -11.23
CA ASP A 78 38.26 6.39 -12.53
C ASP A 78 38.85 7.70 -13.12
N ARG A 79 38.38 8.86 -12.66
CA ARG A 79 38.86 10.19 -13.09
C ARG A 79 40.04 10.75 -12.29
N GLU A 80 40.44 10.16 -11.16
CA GLU A 80 41.66 10.54 -10.46
C GLU A 80 42.88 9.97 -11.21
N PRO A 81 43.70 10.79 -11.89
CA PRO A 81 44.97 10.33 -12.43
C PRO A 81 45.98 10.21 -11.28
N LEU A 82 46.68 9.07 -11.24
CA LEU A 82 47.86 8.84 -10.38
C LEU A 82 48.89 9.98 -10.50
#